data_AF-A0AAN5B336-F1
#
_entry.id   AF-A0AAN5B336-F1
#
_cell.length_a   1.000
_cell.length_b   1.000
_cell.length_c   1.000
_cell.angle_alpha   90.00
_cell.angle_beta   90.00
_cell.angle_gamma   90.00
#
_symmetry.space_group_name_H-M   'P 1'
#
loop_
_entity.id
_entity.type
_entity.pdbx_description
1 polymer ?
#
loop_
_entity_poly.entity_id
_entity_poly.type
_entity_poly.pdbx_seq_one_letter_code
_entity_poly.pdbx_strand_id
1 'polypeptide(L)'
;MSGAPSKRATRIPIGARPPANPQVEAWIRQGDGADLTKGDLYTARLTLDVTPALRARIKVSAFTQNTTVAELLRALLEREFPEKTP
;
A
#
# COMPACT_ATOMS: atom_id res chain seq x y z
N MET A 1 -34.18 -15.69 26.74
CA MET A 1 -33.05 -15.08 26.00
C MET A 1 -32.56 -16.11 24.98
N SER A 2 -33.08 -16.09 23.76
CA SER A 2 -32.71 -17.07 22.71
C SER A 2 -31.56 -16.52 21.88
N GLY A 3 -30.40 -17.19 21.94
CA GLY A 3 -29.24 -16.86 21.12
C GLY A 3 -29.45 -17.28 19.67
N ALA A 4 -29.09 -16.40 18.74
CA ALA A 4 -29.15 -16.66 17.30
C ALA A 4 -28.14 -17.77 16.89
N PRO A 5 -28.50 -18.69 15.98
CA PRO A 5 -27.56 -19.72 15.53
C PRO A 5 -26.44 -19.09 14.67
N SER A 6 -25.20 -19.26 15.10
CA SER A 6 -24.01 -18.91 14.29
C SER A 6 -23.97 -19.77 13.02
N LYS A 7 -23.88 -19.13 11.86
CA LYS A 7 -23.78 -19.82 10.56
C LYS A 7 -22.50 -20.68 10.54
N ARG A 8 -22.66 -22.01 10.58
CA ARG A 8 -21.55 -22.96 10.47
C ARG A 8 -20.86 -22.79 9.11
N ALA A 9 -19.55 -22.61 9.12
CA ALA A 9 -18.73 -22.64 7.91
C ALA A 9 -18.92 -24.00 7.21
N THR A 10 -19.47 -23.99 5.99
CA THR A 10 -19.68 -25.20 5.20
C THR A 10 -18.33 -25.71 4.72
N ARG A 11 -18.00 -26.97 5.06
CA ARG A 11 -16.75 -27.61 4.61
C ARG A 11 -16.83 -27.81 3.10
N ILE A 12 -15.91 -27.18 2.37
CA ILE A 12 -15.78 -27.31 0.91
C ILE A 12 -14.94 -28.57 0.63
N PRO A 13 -15.43 -29.54 -0.16
CA PRO A 13 -14.66 -30.74 -0.49
C PRO A 13 -13.44 -30.39 -1.36
N ILE A 14 -12.35 -31.14 -1.20
CA ILE A 14 -11.10 -30.95 -1.96
C ILE A 14 -11.41 -31.09 -3.46
N GLY A 15 -11.16 -30.03 -4.22
CA GLY A 15 -11.47 -29.94 -5.66
C GLY A 15 -12.70 -29.10 -6.03
N ALA A 16 -13.54 -28.71 -5.07
CA ALA A 16 -14.63 -27.76 -5.31
C ALA A 16 -14.12 -26.32 -5.28
N ARG A 17 -14.50 -25.52 -6.29
CA ARG A 17 -14.22 -24.08 -6.32
C ARG A 17 -14.89 -23.41 -5.11
N PRO A 18 -14.15 -22.66 -4.27
CA PRO A 18 -14.75 -21.90 -3.18
C PRO A 18 -15.82 -20.93 -3.70
N PRO A 19 -16.90 -20.67 -2.95
CA PRO A 19 -17.89 -19.67 -3.34
C PRO A 19 -17.20 -18.32 -3.50
N ALA A 20 -17.56 -17.58 -4.55
CA ALA A 20 -16.96 -16.29 -4.86
C ALA A 20 -17.10 -15.37 -3.65
N ASN A 21 -15.98 -15.10 -2.97
CA ASN A 21 -15.97 -14.25 -1.78
C ASN A 21 -15.84 -12.80 -2.24
N PRO A 22 -16.85 -11.93 -2.01
CA PRO A 22 -16.80 -10.52 -2.39
C PRO A 22 -15.59 -9.80 -1.78
N GLN A 23 -15.11 -10.27 -0.63
CA GLN A 23 -13.95 -9.72 0.07
C GLN A 23 -12.62 -10.07 -0.63
N VAL A 24 -12.54 -11.24 -1.28
CA VAL A 24 -11.38 -11.65 -2.09
C VAL A 24 -11.34 -10.84 -3.39
N GLU A 25 -12.48 -10.65 -4.04
CA GLU A 25 -12.59 -9.76 -5.21
C GLU A 25 -12.23 -8.32 -4.85
N ALA A 26 -12.67 -7.82 -3.68
CA ALA A 26 -12.28 -6.49 -3.20
C ALA A 26 -10.76 -6.37 -2.98
N TRP A 27 -10.10 -7.39 -2.41
CA TRP A 27 -8.64 -7.42 -2.26
C TRP A 27 -7.90 -7.43 -3.61
N ILE A 28 -8.42 -8.17 -4.59
CA ILE A 28 -7.86 -8.22 -5.95
C ILE A 28 -8.00 -6.86 -6.63
N ARG A 29 -9.18 -6.22 -6.52
CA ARG A 29 -9.44 -4.90 -7.11
C ARG A 29 -8.69 -3.75 -6.43
N GLN A 30 -8.41 -3.87 -5.13
CA GLN A 30 -7.65 -2.88 -4.39
C GLN A 30 -6.18 -2.80 -4.82
N GLY A 31 -5.61 -3.91 -5.33
CA GLY A 31 -4.25 -3.94 -5.88
C GLY A 31 -4.10 -3.32 -7.27
N ASP A 32 -5.19 -3.17 -8.03
CA ASP A 32 -5.16 -2.90 -9.48
C ASP A 32 -5.45 -1.44 -9.88
N GLY A 33 -5.37 -0.50 -8.92
CA GLY A 33 -5.31 0.94 -9.22
C GLY A 33 -6.65 1.70 -9.26
N ALA A 34 -7.68 1.20 -8.58
CA ALA A 34 -9.00 1.83 -8.55
C ALA A 34 -9.21 2.93 -7.49
N ASP A 35 -8.16 3.62 -7.03
CA ASP A 35 -8.30 4.68 -6.01
C ASP A 35 -7.46 5.93 -6.28
N LEU A 36 -7.27 6.28 -7.57
CA LEU A 36 -6.71 7.57 -7.96
C LEU A 36 -7.77 8.68 -7.73
N THR A 37 -8.01 9.04 -6.47
CA THR A 37 -8.72 10.25 -6.08
C THR A 37 -7.96 11.46 -6.63
N LYS A 38 -8.65 12.56 -6.99
CA LYS A 38 -8.10 13.80 -7.60
C LYS A 38 -6.78 14.35 -7.01
N GLY A 39 -6.44 14.04 -5.75
CA GLY A 39 -5.14 14.34 -5.13
C GLY A 39 -3.96 13.53 -5.70
N ASP A 40 -4.24 12.39 -6.33
CA ASP A 40 -3.28 11.50 -7.00
C ASP A 40 -3.04 11.92 -8.47
N LEU A 41 -3.73 12.95 -8.97
CA LEU A 41 -3.50 13.50 -10.33
C LEU A 41 -2.19 14.31 -10.43
N TYR A 42 -1.64 14.75 -9.29
CA TYR A 42 -0.39 15.52 -9.24
C TYR A 42 0.75 14.75 -8.55
N THR A 43 0.58 13.45 -8.32
CA THR A 43 1.60 12.57 -7.73
C THR A 43 2.20 11.70 -8.84
N ALA A 44 3.53 11.74 -9.00
CA ALA A 44 4.24 10.84 -9.89
C ALA A 44 4.80 9.65 -9.09
N ARG A 45 4.73 8.43 -9.64
CA ARG A 45 5.42 7.26 -9.08
C ARG A 45 6.91 7.32 -9.41
N LEU A 46 7.77 7.33 -8.40
CA LEU A 46 9.22 7.35 -8.56
C LEU A 46 9.80 5.95 -8.31
N THR A 47 10.40 5.36 -9.33
CA THR A 47 11.16 4.10 -9.23
C THR A 47 12.66 4.43 -9.29
N LEU A 48 13.43 3.95 -8.33
CA LEU A 48 14.87 4.24 -8.21
C LEU A 48 15.66 2.95 -8.07
N ASP A 49 16.68 2.80 -8.91
CA ASP A 49 17.70 1.78 -8.72
C ASP A 49 18.73 2.29 -7.71
N VAL A 50 18.82 1.61 -6.57
CA VAL A 50 19.78 1.92 -5.51
C VAL A 50 20.51 0.66 -5.09
N THR A 51 21.74 0.80 -4.61
CA THR A 51 22.48 -0.35 -4.07
C THR A 51 21.76 -0.90 -2.83
N PRO A 52 21.86 -2.22 -2.54
CA PRO A 52 21.26 -2.80 -1.35
C PRO A 52 21.72 -2.12 -0.05
N ALA A 53 22.99 -1.72 0.01
CA ALA A 53 23.56 -0.99 1.14
C ALA A 53 22.92 0.39 1.32
N LEU A 54 22.69 1.14 0.24
CA LEU A 54 22.02 2.43 0.30
C LEU A 54 20.56 2.28 0.73
N ARG A 55 19.85 1.29 0.18
CA ARG A 55 18.47 0.99 0.59
C ARG A 55 18.37 0.68 2.08
N ALA A 56 19.32 -0.08 2.63
CA ALA A 56 19.37 -0.38 4.06
C ALA A 56 19.53 0.89 4.90
N ARG A 57 20.47 1.77 4.52
CA ARG A 57 20.70 3.06 5.19
C ARG A 57 19.45 3.95 5.16
N ILE A 58 18.82 4.11 4.00
CA ILE A 58 17.58 4.89 3.85
C ILE A 58 16.49 4.36 4.78
N LYS A 59 16.30 3.03 4.82
CA LYS A 59 15.30 2.41 5.69
C LYS A 59 15.58 2.64 7.17
N VAL A 60 16.84 2.51 7.60
CA VAL A 60 17.24 2.78 8.98
C VAL A 60 17.00 4.24 9.34
N SER A 61 17.39 5.18 8.47
CA SER A 61 17.15 6.61 8.70
C SER A 61 15.65 6.94 8.83
N ALA A 62 14.82 6.40 7.94
CA ALA A 62 13.36 6.59 8.01
C ALA A 62 12.79 6.05 9.33
N PHE A 63 13.23 4.86 9.76
CA PHE A 63 12.82 4.27 11.03
C PHE A 63 13.23 5.13 12.24
N THR A 64 14.48 5.60 12.28
CA THR A 64 14.97 6.46 13.39
C THR A 64 14.25 7.80 13.48
N GLN A 65 13.78 8.33 12.35
CA GLN A 65 13.02 9.59 12.28
C GLN A 65 11.50 9.37 12.37
N ASN A 66 11.07 8.14 12.62
CA ASN A 66 9.66 7.77 12.75
C ASN A 66 8.79 8.17 11.53
N THR A 67 9.38 8.15 10.33
CA THR A 67 8.77 8.56 9.07
C THR A 67 8.84 7.44 8.03
N THR A 68 8.11 7.55 6.92
CA THR A 68 8.22 6.56 5.83
C THR A 68 9.40 6.88 4.92
N VAL A 69 9.88 5.87 4.18
CA VAL A 69 10.92 6.08 3.16
C VAL A 69 10.44 7.08 2.09
N ALA A 70 9.16 7.04 1.73
CA ALA A 70 8.59 7.97 0.76
C ALA A 70 8.61 9.42 1.27
N GLU A 71 8.23 9.64 2.53
CA GLU A 71 8.29 10.97 3.16
C GLU A 71 9.73 11.48 3.27
N LEU A 72 10.67 10.61 3.69
CA LEU A 72 12.08 10.97 3.78
C LEU A 72 12.64 11.39 2.42
N LEU A 73 12.35 10.62 1.36
CA LEU A 73 12.78 10.92 0.00
C LEU A 73 12.11 12.19 -0.53
N ARG A 74 10.82 12.40 -0.24
CA ARG A 74 10.11 13.63 -0.63
C ARG A 74 10.76 14.86 0.00
N ALA A 75 10.98 14.85 1.32
CA ALA A 75 11.62 15.97 2.02
C ALA A 75 13.08 16.22 1.54
N LEU A 76 13.79 15.16 1.14
CA LEU A 76 15.10 15.30 0.51
C LEU A 76 14.99 15.98 -0.86
N LEU A 77 14.07 15.53 -1.71
CA LEU A 77 13.86 16.09 -3.05
C LEU A 77 13.37 17.54 -3.00
N GLU A 78 12.45 17.89 -2.10
CA GLU A 78 11.96 19.27 -1.92
C GLU A 78 13.08 20.23 -1.50
N ARG A 79 14.03 19.77 -0.67
CA ARG A 79 15.19 20.60 -0.27
C ARG A 79 16.17 20.83 -1.42
N GLU A 80 16.39 19.82 -2.26
CA GLU A 80 17.30 19.93 -3.41
C GLU A 80 16.66 20.67 -4.59
N PHE A 81 15.33 20.57 -4.74
CA PHE A 81 14.55 21.19 -5.81
C PHE A 81 13.42 22.07 -5.22
N PRO A 82 13.76 23.21 -4.57
CA PRO A 82 12.74 24.11 -4.04
C PRO A 82 11.89 24.68 -5.18
N GLU A 83 10.60 24.89 -4.92
CA GLU A 83 9.73 25.60 -5.86
C GLU A 83 10.27 27.02 -6.08
N LYS A 84 10.76 27.29 -7.29
CA LYS A 84 11.06 28.65 -7.71
C LYS A 84 9.74 29.30 -8.11
N THR A 85 9.08 29.93 -7.16
CA THR A 85 7.97 30.83 -7.48
C THR A 85 8.52 31.95 -8.38
N PRO A 86 7.94 32.20 -9.57
CA PRO A 86 8.31 33.33 -10.41
C PRO A 86 8.00 34.68 -9.74
#